data_AF-A0A7C5TXY0-F1
#
_entry.id   AF-A0A7C5TXY0-F1
#
_cell.length_a   1.000
_cell.length_b   1.000
_cell.length_c   1.000
_cell.angle_alpha   90.00
_cell.angle_beta   90.00
_cell.angle_gamma   90.00
#
_symmetry.space_group_name_H-M   'P 1'
#
loop_
_entity.id
_entity.type
_entity.pdbx_description
1 polymer ?
#
loop_
_entity_poly.entity_id
_entity_poly.type
_entity_poly.pdbx_seq_one_letter_code
_entity_poly.pdbx_strand_id
1 'polypeptide(L)'
;MSLEFLNAYLSGIKSTLLTDNFLADLSKLNSISSVYEMLKKTDYGKYFDYRDSIKSTIEKGLFKRFNDVVNRIRKHITDHETFIYMIAEYESKNLLIMLDEKYRNVEHPKVMSFLDKKDYLITEYKRKQNVIGFLKATTLGKFIKITSMEGFDTISYSIDEFVIRAKREIAKRSEILSRVLMLEIDNRAYLINKYYGRKIINYKDSNILPQIRLEYDLFKAEQYLNEFLFNYYKNLYPRTWFSIDKAYVLMKLLDRERKYINAVINREDWSIG
;
A
#
# COMPACT_ATOMS: atom_id res chain seq x y z
N MET A 1 10.86 -6.77 24.19
CA MET A 1 10.84 -5.32 23.90
C MET A 1 9.42 -4.80 24.14
N SER A 2 9.21 -3.64 24.76
CA SER A 2 7.88 -3.20 25.24
C SER A 2 7.02 -2.50 24.17
N LEU A 3 5.70 -2.52 24.36
CA LEU A 3 4.73 -1.80 23.53
C LEU A 3 4.95 -0.27 23.54
N GLU A 4 5.59 0.26 24.58
CA GLU A 4 5.92 1.69 24.70
C GLU A 4 6.97 2.11 23.66
N PHE A 5 7.99 1.28 23.44
CA PHE A 5 9.00 1.54 22.40
C PHE A 5 8.35 1.63 21.01
N LEU A 6 7.46 0.70 20.69
CA LEU A 6 6.73 0.70 19.43
C LEU A 6 5.88 1.97 19.29
N ASN A 7 5.17 2.38 20.34
CA ASN A 7 4.39 3.63 20.34
C ASN A 7 5.25 4.87 20.14
N ALA A 8 6.41 4.94 20.80
CA ALA A 8 7.36 6.04 20.62
C ALA A 8 7.92 6.06 19.19
N TYR A 9 8.29 4.89 18.66
CA TYR A 9 8.74 4.73 17.28
C TYR A 9 7.68 5.19 16.27
N LEU A 10 6.43 4.71 16.39
CA LEU A 10 5.32 5.11 15.53
C LEU A 10 5.06 6.62 15.60
N SER A 11 5.12 7.20 16.79
CA SER A 11 4.97 8.65 17.00
C SER A 11 6.09 9.44 16.33
N GLY A 12 7.33 8.97 16.43
CA GLY A 12 8.48 9.55 15.73
C GLY A 12 8.34 9.47 14.21
N ILE A 13 7.88 8.34 13.67
CA ILE A 13 7.62 8.25 12.22
C ILE A 13 6.48 9.19 11.81
N LYS A 14 5.41 9.31 12.61
CA LYS A 14 4.31 10.23 12.30
C LYS A 14 4.79 11.69 12.22
N SER A 15 5.73 12.12 13.05
CA SER A 15 6.28 13.48 12.97
C SER A 15 7.10 13.75 11.70
N THR A 16 7.49 12.69 10.97
CA THR A 16 8.22 12.80 9.70
C THR A 16 7.31 12.77 8.46
N LEU A 17 5.99 12.60 8.63
CA LEU A 17 5.05 12.71 7.51
C LEU A 17 5.07 14.13 6.95
N LEU A 18 4.96 14.24 5.63
CA LEU A 18 4.87 15.52 4.96
C LEU A 18 3.54 16.20 5.31
N THR A 19 3.59 17.51 5.53
CA THR A 19 2.40 18.30 5.82
C THR A 19 1.60 18.55 4.53
N ASP A 20 0.31 18.87 4.67
CA ASP A 20 -0.54 19.20 3.51
C ASP A 20 0.02 20.38 2.72
N ASN A 21 0.57 21.40 3.41
CA ASN A 21 1.23 22.54 2.76
C ASN A 21 2.43 22.09 1.95
N PHE A 22 3.27 21.19 2.50
CA PHE A 22 4.41 20.66 1.78
C PHE A 22 3.96 19.88 0.53
N LEU A 23 2.93 19.04 0.63
CA LEU A 23 2.39 18.28 -0.50
C LEU A 23 1.73 19.18 -1.55
N ALA A 24 1.07 20.25 -1.12
CA ALA A 24 0.49 21.26 -2.01
C ALA A 24 1.59 22.02 -2.77
N ASP A 25 2.65 22.43 -2.09
CA ASP A 25 3.78 23.12 -2.71
C ASP A 25 4.55 22.22 -3.66
N LEU A 26 4.78 20.96 -3.28
CA LEU A 26 5.40 19.95 -4.14
C LEU A 26 4.62 19.73 -5.44
N SER A 27 3.28 19.85 -5.40
CA SER A 27 2.41 19.71 -6.56
C SER A 27 2.44 20.90 -7.53
N LYS A 28 3.01 22.04 -7.13
CA LYS A 28 3.13 23.25 -7.96
C LYS A 28 4.49 23.37 -8.65
N LEU A 29 5.40 22.42 -8.41
CA LEU A 29 6.74 22.43 -8.98
C LEU A 29 6.71 22.04 -10.45
N ASN A 30 7.53 22.73 -11.26
CA ASN A 30 7.57 22.58 -12.72
C ASN A 30 8.72 21.71 -13.22
N SER A 31 9.56 21.17 -12.32
CA SER A 31 10.61 20.23 -12.70
C SER A 31 10.79 19.13 -11.67
N ILE A 32 11.17 17.94 -12.15
CA ILE A 32 11.51 16.81 -11.28
C ILE A 32 12.72 17.10 -10.39
N SER A 33 13.66 17.93 -10.88
CA SER A 33 14.83 18.39 -10.11
C SER A 33 14.40 19.25 -8.92
N SER A 34 13.41 20.13 -9.09
CA SER A 34 12.85 20.91 -7.98
C SER A 34 12.15 20.01 -6.96
N VAL A 35 11.40 19.00 -7.41
CA VAL A 35 10.77 18.01 -6.51
C VAL A 35 11.84 17.28 -5.70
N TYR A 36 12.91 16.85 -6.35
CA TYR A 36 14.04 16.19 -5.71
C TYR A 36 14.70 17.06 -4.64
N GLU A 37 15.07 18.30 -4.96
CA GLU A 37 15.72 19.21 -4.02
C GLU A 37 14.82 19.56 -2.83
N MET A 38 13.51 19.63 -3.04
CA MET A 38 12.55 19.83 -1.95
C MET A 38 12.43 18.59 -1.06
N LEU A 39 12.30 17.39 -1.63
CA LEU A 39 12.22 16.13 -0.87
C LEU A 39 13.53 15.80 -0.13
N LYS A 40 14.68 16.15 -0.70
CA LYS A 40 16.01 15.92 -0.11
C LYS A 40 16.17 16.63 1.25
N LYS A 41 15.44 17.72 1.49
CA LYS A 41 15.43 18.47 2.75
C LYS A 41 14.55 17.82 3.84
N THR A 42 13.86 16.74 3.52
CA THR A 42 12.98 15.99 4.43
C THR A 42 13.60 14.66 4.85
N ASP A 43 12.92 13.86 5.67
CA ASP A 43 13.36 12.51 6.02
C ASP A 43 13.51 11.57 4.81
N TYR A 44 12.91 11.88 3.66
CA TYR A 44 13.14 11.13 2.43
C TYR A 44 14.58 11.22 1.91
N GLY A 45 15.28 12.33 2.14
CA GLY A 45 16.66 12.53 1.66
C GLY A 45 17.64 11.46 2.13
N LYS A 46 17.39 10.84 3.30
CA LYS A 46 18.19 9.73 3.86
C LYS A 46 18.12 8.44 3.04
N TYR A 47 17.11 8.32 2.18
CA TYR A 47 16.82 7.13 1.38
C TYR A 47 17.23 7.27 -0.10
N PHE A 48 17.70 8.45 -0.51
CA PHE A 48 18.08 8.75 -1.89
C PHE A 48 19.47 8.19 -2.21
N ASP A 49 19.57 7.40 -3.29
CA ASP A 49 20.84 6.95 -3.87
C ASP A 49 21.22 7.87 -5.03
N TYR A 50 22.36 8.55 -4.90
CA TYR A 50 22.85 9.55 -5.86
C TYR A 50 23.42 8.95 -7.15
N ARG A 51 23.49 7.62 -7.26
CA ARG A 51 24.00 6.92 -8.44
C ARG A 51 22.92 6.67 -9.50
N ASP A 52 21.66 6.86 -9.15
CA ASP A 52 20.51 6.67 -10.03
C ASP A 52 20.07 7.99 -10.68
N SER A 53 19.23 7.92 -11.72
CA SER A 53 18.55 9.11 -12.26
C SER A 53 17.64 9.72 -11.20
N ILE A 54 17.42 11.05 -11.24
CA ILE A 54 16.61 11.77 -10.24
C ILE A 54 15.26 11.09 -9.99
N LYS A 55 14.56 10.71 -11.06
CA LYS A 55 13.27 10.00 -10.98
C LYS A 55 13.41 8.67 -10.23
N SER A 56 14.37 7.84 -10.63
CA SER A 56 14.63 6.54 -10.01
C SER A 56 15.05 6.69 -8.55
N THR A 57 15.89 7.68 -8.23
CA THR A 57 16.30 8.02 -6.86
C THR A 57 15.10 8.34 -5.98
N ILE A 58 14.15 9.15 -6.47
CA ILE A 58 12.92 9.46 -5.74
C ILE A 58 12.11 8.19 -5.58
N GLU A 59 11.74 7.51 -6.67
CA GLU A 59 10.86 6.34 -6.63
C GLU A 59 11.40 5.26 -5.66
N LYS A 60 12.68 4.87 -5.82
CA LYS A 60 13.35 3.91 -4.93
C LYS A 60 13.42 4.41 -3.49
N GLY A 61 13.72 5.68 -3.28
CA GLY A 61 13.80 6.27 -1.93
C GLY A 61 12.45 6.23 -1.20
N LEU A 62 11.36 6.54 -1.90
CA LEU A 62 10.01 6.47 -1.34
C LEU A 62 9.64 5.04 -0.92
N PHE A 63 9.90 4.07 -1.79
CA PHE A 63 9.67 2.65 -1.50
C PHE A 63 10.54 2.14 -0.35
N LYS A 64 11.83 2.50 -0.34
CA LYS A 64 12.76 2.09 0.72
C LYS A 64 12.35 2.62 2.08
N ARG A 65 11.96 3.91 2.18
CA ARG A 65 11.44 4.48 3.44
C ARG A 65 10.22 3.71 3.92
N PHE A 66 9.26 3.47 3.03
CA PHE A 66 8.05 2.72 3.36
C PHE A 66 8.39 1.31 3.89
N ASN A 67 9.22 0.56 3.16
CA ASN A 67 9.63 -0.78 3.52
C ASN A 67 10.40 -0.84 4.83
N ASP A 68 11.32 0.10 5.08
CA ASP A 68 12.07 0.17 6.34
C ASP A 68 11.14 0.39 7.54
N VAL A 69 10.11 1.23 7.39
CA VAL A 69 9.09 1.42 8.43
C VAL A 69 8.30 0.13 8.64
N VAL A 70 7.77 -0.48 7.58
CA VAL A 70 6.99 -1.73 7.70
C VAL A 70 7.81 -2.86 8.30
N ASN A 71 9.07 -3.03 7.87
CA ASN A 71 9.98 -4.04 8.39
C ASN A 71 10.33 -3.80 9.87
N ARG A 72 10.50 -2.53 10.27
CA ARG A 72 10.68 -2.20 11.68
C ARG A 72 9.42 -2.55 12.46
N ILE A 73 8.22 -2.16 12.03
CA ILE A 73 6.98 -2.55 12.72
C ILE A 73 6.88 -4.08 12.82
N ARG A 74 7.20 -4.81 11.74
CA ARG A 74 7.19 -6.29 11.70
C ARG A 74 8.08 -6.94 12.74
N LYS A 75 9.27 -6.40 12.99
CA LYS A 75 10.18 -6.91 14.03
C LYS A 75 9.62 -6.78 15.45
N HIS A 76 8.60 -5.94 15.66
CA HIS A 76 8.05 -5.65 16.99
C HIS A 76 6.63 -6.20 17.21
N ILE A 77 5.95 -6.66 16.16
CA ILE A 77 4.58 -7.17 16.22
C ILE A 77 4.49 -8.55 15.52
N THR A 78 5.38 -9.48 15.86
CA THR A 78 5.49 -10.75 15.12
C THR A 78 4.32 -11.70 15.34
N ASP A 79 3.68 -11.67 16.51
CA ASP A 79 2.73 -12.70 16.94
C ASP A 79 1.29 -12.20 17.10
N HIS A 80 1.00 -10.98 16.61
CA HIS A 80 -0.36 -10.46 16.64
C HIS A 80 -1.09 -10.77 15.33
N GLU A 81 -2.17 -11.55 15.41
CA GLU A 81 -2.94 -11.98 14.25
C GLU A 81 -3.42 -10.82 13.37
N THR A 82 -3.90 -9.73 13.98
CA THR A 82 -4.24 -8.47 13.27
C THR A 82 -3.06 -7.96 12.44
N PHE A 83 -1.84 -7.99 12.97
CA PHE A 83 -0.66 -7.51 12.27
C PHE A 83 -0.28 -8.42 11.10
N ILE A 84 -0.45 -9.74 11.25
CA ILE A 84 -0.26 -10.70 10.16
C ILE A 84 -1.20 -10.37 8.99
N TYR A 85 -2.47 -10.08 9.27
CA TYR A 85 -3.43 -9.63 8.25
C TYR A 85 -3.04 -8.30 7.61
N MET A 86 -2.52 -7.34 8.39
CA MET A 86 -2.05 -6.05 7.88
C MET A 86 -0.88 -6.20 6.90
N ILE A 87 0.11 -7.03 7.26
CA ILE A 87 1.26 -7.31 6.39
C ILE A 87 0.84 -8.07 5.16
N ALA A 88 -0.02 -9.08 5.30
CA ALA A 88 -0.51 -9.84 4.16
C ALA A 88 -1.35 -8.96 3.21
N GLU A 89 -2.12 -7.99 3.71
CA GLU A 89 -2.76 -6.96 2.88
C GLU A 89 -1.72 -6.17 2.09
N TYR A 90 -0.63 -5.74 2.72
CA TYR A 90 0.43 -5.01 2.03
C TYR A 90 1.12 -5.87 0.95
N GLU A 91 1.54 -7.08 1.30
CA GLU A 91 2.21 -8.02 0.40
C GLU A 91 1.35 -8.34 -0.84
N SER A 92 0.02 -8.40 -0.67
CA SER A 92 -0.92 -8.69 -1.76
C SER A 92 -0.77 -7.79 -2.99
N LYS A 93 -0.53 -6.49 -2.79
CA LYS A 93 -0.43 -5.52 -3.90
C LYS A 93 0.86 -5.69 -4.67
N ASN A 94 1.98 -5.86 -3.97
CA ASN A 94 3.29 -6.07 -4.59
C ASN A 94 3.30 -7.39 -5.35
N LEU A 95 2.68 -8.42 -4.77
CA LEU A 95 2.58 -9.72 -5.39
C LEU A 95 1.72 -9.71 -6.66
N LEU A 96 0.54 -9.08 -6.66
CA LEU A 96 -0.31 -8.96 -7.86
C LEU A 96 0.46 -8.34 -9.02
N ILE A 97 1.25 -7.30 -8.74
CA ILE A 97 2.10 -6.63 -9.72
C ILE A 97 3.15 -7.60 -10.26
N MET A 98 3.87 -8.32 -9.40
CA MET A 98 4.89 -9.31 -9.81
C MET A 98 4.30 -10.50 -10.58
N LEU A 99 3.09 -10.92 -10.25
CA LEU A 99 2.37 -11.97 -10.95
C LEU A 99 2.01 -11.52 -12.37
N ASP A 100 1.57 -10.27 -12.54
CA ASP A 100 1.18 -9.73 -13.84
C ASP A 100 2.37 -9.72 -14.82
N GLU A 101 3.56 -9.32 -14.36
CA GLU A 101 4.80 -9.38 -15.15
C GLU A 101 5.09 -10.79 -15.67
N LYS A 102 5.01 -11.77 -14.77
CA LYS A 102 5.39 -13.15 -15.06
C LYS A 102 4.39 -13.83 -16.00
N TYR A 103 3.09 -13.59 -15.84
CA TYR A 103 2.08 -14.16 -16.72
C TYR A 103 2.04 -13.48 -18.10
N ARG A 104 2.37 -12.19 -18.19
CA ARG A 104 2.44 -11.47 -19.47
C ARG A 104 3.77 -11.66 -20.22
N ASN A 105 4.76 -12.30 -19.58
CA ASN A 105 6.14 -12.42 -20.08
C ASN A 105 6.73 -11.05 -20.49
N VAL A 106 6.32 -10.01 -19.76
CA VAL A 106 6.84 -8.65 -19.91
C VAL A 106 7.65 -8.40 -18.65
N GLU A 107 8.97 -8.31 -18.77
CA GLU A 107 9.77 -7.70 -17.72
C GLU A 107 9.30 -6.26 -17.59
N HIS A 108 8.63 -5.92 -16.48
CA HIS A 108 8.44 -4.51 -16.16
C HIS A 108 9.71 -4.09 -15.41
N PRO A 109 10.64 -3.33 -16.03
CA PRO A 109 11.83 -2.83 -15.33
C PRO A 109 11.48 -2.02 -14.07
N LYS A 110 10.22 -1.61 -13.93
CA LYS A 110 9.62 -0.97 -12.77
C LYS A 110 9.55 -1.87 -11.52
N VAL A 111 9.11 -3.13 -11.60
CA VAL A 111 8.85 -3.92 -10.37
C VAL A 111 10.14 -4.39 -9.70
N MET A 112 11.12 -4.81 -10.49
CA MET A 112 12.45 -5.19 -10.01
C MET A 112 13.32 -4.00 -9.55
N SER A 113 13.01 -2.78 -9.99
CA SER A 113 13.69 -1.56 -9.55
C SER A 113 13.06 -0.89 -8.33
N PHE A 114 11.76 -1.13 -8.05
CA PHE A 114 11.03 -0.53 -6.94
C PHE A 114 11.02 -1.33 -5.64
N LEU A 115 11.30 -2.62 -5.72
CA LEU A 115 11.46 -3.45 -4.55
C LEU A 115 12.95 -3.38 -4.14
N ASP A 116 13.26 -3.18 -2.86
CA ASP A 116 14.66 -3.15 -2.37
C ASP A 116 15.33 -4.51 -2.62
N LYS A 117 16.54 -4.58 -3.19
CA LYS A 117 17.26 -5.87 -3.36
C LYS A 117 17.46 -6.64 -2.05
N LYS A 118 17.35 -5.98 -0.90
CA LYS A 118 17.35 -6.58 0.45
C LYS A 118 15.96 -6.89 1.01
N ASP A 119 14.90 -6.58 0.26
CA ASP A 119 13.55 -7.01 0.55
C ASP A 119 13.52 -8.54 0.51
N TYR A 120 13.00 -9.13 1.59
CA TYR A 120 12.83 -10.57 1.71
C TYR A 120 12.04 -11.11 0.53
N LEU A 121 11.06 -10.35 0.03
CA LEU A 121 10.24 -10.74 -1.11
C LEU A 121 11.04 -10.85 -2.41
N ILE A 122 11.99 -9.94 -2.69
CA ILE A 122 12.84 -10.09 -3.89
C ILE A 122 13.84 -11.21 -3.72
N THR A 123 14.42 -11.34 -2.54
CA THR A 123 15.40 -12.41 -2.27
C THR A 123 14.75 -13.77 -2.50
N GLU A 124 13.50 -13.95 -2.04
CA GLU A 124 12.72 -15.15 -2.31
C GLU A 124 12.27 -15.26 -3.77
N TYR A 125 11.81 -14.18 -4.41
CA TYR A 125 11.42 -14.20 -5.82
C TYR A 125 12.57 -14.59 -6.75
N LYS A 126 13.76 -14.03 -6.55
CA LYS A 126 14.96 -14.36 -7.34
C LYS A 126 15.46 -15.78 -7.09
N ARG A 127 15.22 -16.33 -5.89
CA ARG A 127 15.58 -17.71 -5.53
C ARG A 127 14.57 -18.74 -6.07
N LYS A 128 13.30 -18.38 -6.20
CA LYS A 128 12.21 -19.30 -6.57
C LYS A 128 11.85 -19.12 -8.05
N GLN A 129 12.23 -20.08 -8.89
CA GLN A 129 12.00 -20.04 -10.34
C GLN A 129 10.52 -20.10 -10.75
N ASN A 130 9.59 -20.44 -9.85
CA ASN A 130 8.15 -20.47 -10.12
C ASN A 130 7.33 -19.59 -9.16
N VAL A 131 6.24 -19.01 -9.68
CA VAL A 131 5.32 -18.09 -8.99
C VAL A 131 4.83 -18.68 -7.66
N ILE A 132 4.53 -19.98 -7.66
CA ILE A 132 3.92 -20.70 -6.54
C ILE A 132 4.91 -20.90 -5.40
N GLY A 133 6.17 -21.18 -5.72
CA GLY A 133 7.25 -21.27 -4.74
C GLY A 133 7.54 -19.93 -4.08
N PHE A 134 7.42 -18.82 -4.83
CA PHE A 134 7.51 -17.46 -4.28
C PHE A 134 6.32 -17.15 -3.36
N LEU A 135 5.09 -17.38 -3.85
CA LEU A 135 3.86 -17.21 -3.08
C LEU A 135 3.91 -17.94 -1.74
N LYS A 136 4.28 -19.23 -1.74
CA LYS A 136 4.40 -20.06 -0.53
C LYS A 136 5.42 -19.53 0.49
N ALA A 137 6.39 -18.72 0.07
CA ALA A 137 7.36 -18.09 0.97
C ALA A 137 6.85 -16.81 1.63
N THR A 138 5.81 -16.18 1.08
CA THR A 138 5.21 -14.95 1.63
C THR A 138 4.29 -15.24 2.82
N THR A 139 3.98 -14.21 3.62
CA THR A 139 2.95 -14.32 4.68
C THR A 139 1.60 -14.67 4.06
N LEU A 140 1.33 -14.12 2.88
CA LEU A 140 0.12 -14.37 2.10
C LEU A 140 -0.04 -15.85 1.65
N GLY A 141 1.06 -16.52 1.31
CA GLY A 141 1.05 -17.93 0.90
C GLY A 141 0.57 -18.90 1.97
N LYS A 142 0.59 -18.49 3.24
CA LYS A 142 -0.01 -19.28 4.34
C LYS A 142 -1.55 -19.28 4.29
N PHE A 143 -2.15 -18.27 3.65
CA PHE A 143 -3.59 -18.05 3.67
C PHE A 143 -4.27 -18.31 2.33
N ILE A 144 -3.53 -18.25 1.22
CA ILE A 144 -4.08 -18.53 -0.11
C ILE A 144 -3.64 -19.92 -0.54
N LYS A 145 -4.61 -20.82 -0.71
CA LYS A 145 -4.39 -22.11 -1.36
C LYS A 145 -4.28 -21.87 -2.85
N ILE A 146 -3.07 -21.89 -3.39
CA ILE A 146 -2.80 -21.71 -4.82
C ILE A 146 -2.30 -23.03 -5.37
N THR A 147 -3.01 -23.57 -6.36
CA THR A 147 -2.63 -24.80 -7.07
C THR A 147 -1.85 -24.49 -8.36
N SER A 148 -1.09 -25.47 -8.88
CA SER A 148 -0.19 -25.28 -10.04
C SER A 148 -0.85 -25.10 -11.40
N MET A 149 -2.19 -25.02 -11.44
CA MET A 149 -2.96 -24.97 -12.69
C MET A 149 -3.83 -23.71 -12.81
N GLU A 150 -3.70 -22.74 -11.90
CA GLU A 150 -4.55 -21.54 -11.90
C GLU A 150 -3.98 -20.44 -12.82
N GLY A 151 -4.85 -19.84 -13.63
CA GLY A 151 -4.54 -18.65 -14.43
C GLY A 151 -4.41 -17.38 -13.58
N PHE A 152 -3.75 -16.35 -14.11
CA PHE A 152 -3.51 -15.07 -13.43
C PHE A 152 -4.77 -14.48 -12.77
N ASP A 153 -5.90 -14.50 -13.47
CA ASP A 153 -7.17 -13.96 -12.96
C ASP A 153 -7.68 -14.73 -11.74
N THR A 154 -7.45 -16.04 -11.67
CA THR A 154 -7.87 -16.87 -10.53
C THR A 154 -7.00 -16.62 -9.32
N ILE A 155 -5.69 -16.45 -9.52
CA ILE A 155 -4.76 -16.08 -8.45
C ILE A 155 -5.08 -14.67 -7.96
N SER A 156 -5.32 -13.73 -8.89
CA SER A 156 -5.63 -12.33 -8.56
C SER A 156 -6.93 -12.21 -7.77
N TYR A 157 -7.96 -12.93 -8.20
CA TYR A 157 -9.22 -13.06 -7.48
C TYR A 157 -9.02 -13.62 -6.06
N SER A 158 -8.22 -14.68 -5.91
CA SER A 158 -7.97 -15.32 -4.60
C SER A 158 -7.22 -14.39 -3.64
N ILE A 159 -6.30 -13.57 -4.17
CA ILE A 159 -5.61 -12.52 -3.42
C ILE A 159 -6.61 -11.43 -2.99
N ASP A 160 -7.50 -11.01 -3.88
CA ASP A 160 -8.51 -10.01 -3.59
C ASP A 160 -9.52 -10.46 -2.53
N GLU A 161 -9.95 -11.73 -2.58
CA GLU A 161 -10.76 -12.35 -1.54
C GLU A 161 -10.06 -12.39 -0.19
N PHE A 162 -8.77 -12.76 -0.19
CA PHE A 162 -7.98 -12.75 1.02
C PHE A 162 -7.92 -11.34 1.64
N VAL A 163 -7.67 -10.31 0.83
CA VAL A 163 -7.62 -8.92 1.30
C VAL A 163 -8.93 -8.51 1.99
N ILE A 164 -10.08 -8.89 1.42
CA ILE A 164 -11.38 -8.63 2.05
C ILE A 164 -11.50 -9.34 3.40
N ARG A 165 -11.12 -10.63 3.48
CA ARG A 165 -11.15 -11.38 4.74
C ARG A 165 -10.21 -10.80 5.79
N ALA A 166 -8.98 -10.46 5.40
CA ALA A 166 -7.99 -9.84 6.26
C ALA A 166 -8.51 -8.54 6.87
N LYS A 167 -9.12 -7.65 6.06
CA LYS A 167 -9.73 -6.41 6.55
C LYS A 167 -10.89 -6.65 7.49
N ARG A 168 -11.73 -7.67 7.26
CA ARG A 168 -12.81 -8.05 8.18
C ARG A 168 -12.28 -8.50 9.52
N GLU A 169 -11.22 -9.29 9.53
CA GLU A 169 -10.59 -9.73 10.77
C GLU A 169 -9.94 -8.58 11.55
N ILE A 170 -9.34 -7.60 10.86
CA ILE A 170 -8.86 -6.37 11.50
C ILE A 170 -10.05 -5.56 12.06
N ALA A 171 -11.12 -5.38 11.28
CA ALA A 171 -12.31 -4.61 11.67
C ALA A 171 -13.05 -5.19 12.89
N LYS A 172 -13.09 -6.52 13.02
CA LYS A 172 -13.67 -7.20 14.20
C LYS A 172 -12.90 -6.90 15.49
N ARG A 173 -11.59 -6.61 15.37
CA ARG A 173 -10.67 -6.46 16.51
C ARG A 173 -10.36 -5.01 16.84
N SER A 174 -10.67 -4.08 15.94
CA SER A 174 -10.50 -2.65 16.15
C SER A 174 -11.79 -1.91 15.81
N GLU A 175 -12.50 -1.49 16.85
CA GLU A 175 -13.70 -0.66 16.72
C GLU A 175 -13.39 0.65 15.97
N ILE A 176 -12.22 1.22 16.23
CA ILE A 176 -11.75 2.48 15.63
C ILE A 176 -11.51 2.32 14.12
N LEU A 177 -10.92 1.20 13.70
CA LEU A 177 -10.68 0.91 12.28
C LEU A 177 -11.90 0.33 11.57
N SER A 178 -12.87 -0.24 12.30
CA SER A 178 -13.98 -1.00 11.72
C SER A 178 -14.72 -0.23 10.63
N ARG A 179 -15.10 1.03 10.90
CA ARG A 179 -15.84 1.87 9.93
C ARG A 179 -15.07 2.11 8.63
N VAL A 180 -13.78 2.46 8.72
CA VAL A 180 -12.97 2.76 7.53
C VAL A 180 -12.64 1.48 6.74
N LEU A 181 -12.43 0.36 7.44
CA LEU A 181 -12.18 -0.93 6.82
C LEU A 181 -13.41 -1.47 6.09
N MET A 182 -14.61 -1.28 6.64
CA MET A 182 -15.85 -1.66 5.96
C MET A 182 -16.02 -0.91 4.63
N LEU A 183 -15.73 0.40 4.60
CA LEU A 183 -15.70 1.15 3.34
C LEU A 183 -14.66 0.60 2.35
N GLU A 184 -13.46 0.29 2.81
CA GLU A 184 -12.44 -0.31 1.93
C GLU A 184 -12.83 -1.71 1.42
N ILE A 185 -13.52 -2.52 2.24
CA ILE A 185 -14.04 -3.83 1.87
C ILE A 185 -15.10 -3.70 0.80
N ASP A 186 -16.08 -2.82 1.02
CA ASP A 186 -17.18 -2.59 0.08
C ASP A 186 -16.65 -2.10 -1.27
N ASN A 187 -15.65 -1.22 -1.25
CA ASN A 187 -14.99 -0.75 -2.46
C ASN A 187 -14.27 -1.89 -3.18
N ARG A 188 -13.53 -2.73 -2.46
CA ARG A 188 -12.80 -3.85 -3.07
C ARG A 188 -13.76 -4.89 -3.63
N ALA A 189 -14.84 -5.21 -2.92
CA ALA A 189 -15.87 -6.14 -3.35
C ALA A 189 -16.57 -5.67 -4.63
N TYR A 190 -16.81 -4.36 -4.75
CA TYR A 190 -17.31 -3.78 -5.99
C TYR A 190 -16.38 -4.04 -7.16
N LEU A 191 -15.09 -3.72 -6.99
CA LEU A 191 -14.10 -3.88 -8.04
C LEU A 191 -14.01 -5.35 -8.46
N ILE A 192 -14.06 -6.27 -7.51
CA ILE A 192 -14.09 -7.70 -7.82
C ILE A 192 -15.33 -8.07 -8.63
N ASN A 193 -16.53 -7.69 -8.17
CA ASN A 193 -17.77 -8.01 -8.88
C ASN A 193 -17.74 -7.44 -10.31
N LYS A 194 -17.19 -6.22 -10.49
CA LYS A 194 -17.08 -5.56 -11.79
C LYS A 194 -16.06 -6.25 -12.71
N TYR A 195 -14.87 -6.58 -12.22
CA TYR A 195 -13.77 -7.08 -13.06
C TYR A 195 -13.79 -8.60 -13.27
N TYR A 196 -14.30 -9.37 -12.30
CA TYR A 196 -14.32 -10.83 -12.38
C TYR A 196 -15.73 -11.41 -12.62
N GLY A 197 -16.78 -10.60 -12.58
CA GLY A 197 -18.17 -11.06 -12.75
C GLY A 197 -18.68 -11.99 -11.64
N ARG A 198 -17.94 -12.13 -10.53
CA ARG A 198 -18.24 -13.03 -9.42
C ARG A 198 -18.84 -12.25 -8.26
N LYS A 199 -20.04 -12.60 -7.79
CA LYS A 199 -20.69 -11.98 -6.63
C LYS A 199 -20.06 -12.51 -5.34
N ILE A 200 -19.11 -11.78 -4.76
CA ILE A 200 -18.46 -12.22 -3.50
C ILE A 200 -19.26 -11.80 -2.26
N ILE A 201 -20.09 -10.75 -2.36
CA ILE A 201 -20.77 -10.17 -1.20
C ILE A 201 -22.23 -9.82 -1.54
N ASN A 202 -23.15 -10.19 -0.64
CA ASN A 202 -24.51 -9.69 -0.60
C ASN A 202 -24.45 -8.20 -0.20
N TYR A 203 -24.73 -7.31 -1.14
CA TYR A 203 -24.53 -5.86 -1.08
C TYR A 203 -25.38 -5.08 -0.06
N LYS A 204 -26.16 -5.77 0.79
CA LYS A 204 -27.30 -5.17 1.49
C LYS A 204 -26.94 -4.33 2.72
N ASP A 205 -25.69 -4.30 3.16
CA ASP A 205 -25.31 -3.65 4.43
C ASP A 205 -24.50 -2.34 4.28
N SER A 206 -24.26 -1.85 3.05
CA SER A 206 -23.45 -0.63 2.82
C SER A 206 -24.22 0.48 2.11
N ASN A 207 -24.48 1.58 2.82
CA ASN A 207 -25.22 2.74 2.31
C ASN A 207 -24.33 3.85 1.70
N ILE A 208 -23.00 3.80 1.88
CA ILE A 208 -22.12 4.96 1.58
C ILE A 208 -21.54 4.90 0.16
N LEU A 209 -21.07 3.73 -0.27
CA LEU A 209 -20.42 3.55 -1.58
C LEU A 209 -21.34 3.63 -2.80
N PRO A 210 -22.60 3.16 -2.73
CA PRO A 210 -23.55 3.37 -3.81
C PRO A 210 -23.78 4.85 -4.11
N GLN A 211 -23.82 5.73 -3.09
CA GLN A 211 -24.08 7.16 -3.26
C GLN A 211 -22.92 7.87 -3.98
N ILE A 212 -21.67 7.67 -3.53
CA ILE A 212 -20.47 8.25 -4.17
C ILE A 212 -20.37 7.83 -5.66
N ARG A 213 -20.83 6.62 -6.00
CA ARG A 213 -20.73 6.06 -7.36
C ARG A 213 -21.90 6.45 -8.27
N LEU A 214 -23.03 6.88 -7.72
CA LEU A 214 -24.13 7.47 -8.51
C LEU A 214 -23.77 8.87 -9.01
N GLU A 215 -22.89 9.58 -8.29
CA GLU A 215 -22.54 10.98 -8.54
C GLU A 215 -21.33 11.15 -9.48
N TYR A 216 -20.46 10.14 -9.59
CA TYR A 216 -19.19 10.26 -10.32
C TYR A 216 -18.92 9.07 -11.26
N ASP A 217 -18.21 9.32 -12.36
CA ASP A 217 -17.60 8.24 -13.14
C ASP A 217 -16.63 7.41 -12.27
N LEU A 218 -16.34 6.18 -12.69
CA LEU A 218 -15.59 5.22 -11.86
C LEU A 218 -14.21 5.76 -11.43
N PHE A 219 -13.54 6.49 -12.31
CA PHE A 219 -12.20 7.01 -12.07
C PHE A 219 -12.24 8.13 -11.02
N LYS A 220 -13.17 9.08 -11.18
CA LYS A 220 -13.41 10.15 -10.21
C LYS A 220 -13.89 9.62 -8.86
N ALA A 221 -14.77 8.60 -8.86
CA ALA A 221 -15.24 7.96 -7.63
C ALA A 221 -14.09 7.32 -6.84
N GLU A 222 -13.13 6.68 -7.53
CA GLU A 222 -11.94 6.11 -6.89
C GLU A 222 -10.99 7.18 -6.35
N GLN A 223 -10.80 8.28 -7.07
CA GLN A 223 -10.02 9.43 -6.59
C GLN A 223 -10.65 10.04 -5.33
N TYR A 224 -11.95 10.32 -5.38
CA TYR A 224 -12.70 10.88 -4.25
C TYR A 224 -12.64 9.96 -3.02
N LEU A 225 -12.86 8.66 -3.21
CA LEU A 225 -12.76 7.71 -2.11
C LEU A 225 -11.35 7.67 -1.50
N ASN A 226 -10.30 7.69 -2.32
CA ASN A 226 -8.93 7.70 -1.82
C ASN A 226 -8.60 8.97 -1.02
N GLU A 227 -9.16 10.13 -1.41
CA GLU A 227 -9.03 11.38 -0.66
C GLU A 227 -9.83 11.34 0.65
N PHE A 228 -11.08 10.88 0.60
CA PHE A 228 -11.91 10.67 1.78
C PHE A 228 -11.22 9.76 2.80
N LEU A 229 -10.73 8.59 2.36
CA LEU A 229 -10.02 7.64 3.22
C LEU A 229 -8.76 8.25 3.83
N PHE A 230 -8.01 9.04 3.08
CA PHE A 230 -6.82 9.73 3.59
C PHE A 230 -7.17 10.71 4.72
N ASN A 231 -8.15 11.57 4.49
CA ASN A 231 -8.63 12.51 5.52
C ASN A 231 -9.17 11.78 6.74
N TYR A 232 -9.88 10.66 6.53
CA TYR A 232 -10.37 9.81 7.59
C TYR A 232 -9.21 9.24 8.43
N TYR A 233 -8.20 8.63 7.80
CA TYR A 233 -7.03 8.07 8.49
C TYR A 233 -6.23 9.14 9.24
N LYS A 234 -6.06 10.32 8.65
CA LYS A 234 -5.38 11.46 9.30
C LYS A 234 -6.10 11.88 10.58
N ASN A 235 -7.44 11.94 10.56
CA ASN A 235 -8.27 12.23 11.73
C ASN A 235 -8.33 11.09 12.74
N LEU A 236 -8.10 9.86 12.30
CA LEU A 236 -8.10 8.66 13.14
C LEU A 236 -6.82 8.54 13.96
N TYR A 237 -5.66 8.94 13.40
CA TYR A 237 -4.36 8.75 14.06
C TYR A 237 -4.30 9.32 15.49
N PRO A 238 -4.71 10.58 15.78
CA PRO A 238 -4.71 11.12 17.15
C PRO A 238 -5.65 10.38 18.10
N ARG A 239 -6.65 9.66 17.55
CA ARG A 239 -7.69 8.95 18.31
C ARG A 239 -7.37 7.47 18.51
N THR A 240 -6.29 6.96 17.93
CA THR A 240 -5.85 5.58 18.14
C THR A 240 -5.01 5.49 19.41
N TRP A 241 -5.35 4.55 20.30
CA TRP A 241 -4.67 4.38 21.59
C TRP A 241 -3.74 3.15 21.55
N PHE A 242 -4.17 2.11 20.85
CA PHE A 242 -3.42 0.87 20.66
C PHE A 242 -2.36 1.00 19.55
N SER A 243 -1.19 0.42 19.81
CA SER A 243 -0.03 0.48 18.91
C SER A 243 -0.28 -0.15 17.54
N ILE A 244 -1.16 -1.15 17.47
CA ILE A 244 -1.49 -1.87 16.23
C ILE A 244 -2.37 -1.04 15.31
N ASP A 245 -3.38 -0.36 15.87
CA ASP A 245 -4.22 0.55 15.09
C ASP A 245 -3.41 1.74 14.60
N LYS A 246 -2.55 2.31 15.45
CA LYS A 246 -1.57 3.34 15.06
C LYS A 246 -0.69 2.88 13.91
N ALA A 247 -0.17 1.65 13.99
CA ALA A 247 0.66 1.07 12.94
C ALA A 247 -0.10 0.95 11.62
N TYR A 248 -1.36 0.50 11.65
CA TYR A 248 -2.20 0.39 10.45
C TYR A 248 -2.44 1.75 9.80
N VAL A 249 -2.91 2.72 10.60
CA VAL A 249 -3.17 4.08 10.12
C VAL A 249 -1.91 4.69 9.55
N LEU A 250 -0.76 4.56 10.24
CA LEU A 250 0.51 5.10 9.77
C LEU A 250 0.95 4.47 8.44
N MET A 251 0.82 3.15 8.29
CA MET A 251 1.11 2.47 7.03
C MET A 251 0.23 3.00 5.89
N LYS A 252 -1.05 3.26 6.13
CA LYS A 252 -1.96 3.84 5.13
C LYS A 252 -1.57 5.27 4.75
N LEU A 253 -1.20 6.10 5.73
CA LEU A 253 -0.75 7.47 5.49
C LEU A 253 0.57 7.50 4.67
N LEU A 254 1.54 6.66 5.03
CA LEU A 254 2.82 6.55 4.31
C LEU A 254 2.63 6.02 2.88
N ASP A 255 1.77 5.02 2.66
CA ASP A 255 1.48 4.49 1.32
C ASP A 255 0.82 5.58 0.44
N ARG A 256 -0.07 6.40 1.04
CA ARG A 256 -0.70 7.51 0.32
C ARG A 256 0.28 8.61 -0.03
N GLU A 257 1.14 9.03 0.90
CA GLU A 257 2.20 10.02 0.67
C GLU A 257 3.10 9.59 -0.49
N ARG A 258 3.58 8.33 -0.45
CA ARG A 258 4.34 7.72 -1.55
C ARG A 258 3.59 7.78 -2.89
N LYS A 259 2.32 7.36 -2.91
CA LYS A 259 1.50 7.37 -4.14
C LYS A 259 1.28 8.77 -4.68
N TYR A 260 1.09 9.74 -3.80
CA TYR A 260 0.93 11.13 -4.18
C TYR A 260 2.20 11.68 -4.81
N ILE A 261 3.36 11.49 -4.18
CA ILE A 261 4.65 11.94 -4.73
C ILE A 261 4.93 11.21 -6.06
N ASN A 262 4.66 9.91 -6.14
CA ASN A 262 4.77 9.15 -7.40
C ASN A 262 3.87 9.71 -8.49
N ALA A 263 2.65 10.12 -8.18
CA ALA A 263 1.75 10.75 -9.15
C ALA A 263 2.31 12.10 -9.62
N VAL A 264 2.90 12.89 -8.71
CA VAL A 264 3.56 14.15 -9.06
C VAL A 264 4.71 13.90 -10.04
N ILE A 265 5.69 13.06 -9.71
CA ILE A 265 6.87 12.77 -10.57
C ILE A 265 6.56 12.03 -11.87
N ASN A 266 5.35 11.51 -12.04
CA ASN A 266 4.91 10.83 -13.26
C ASN A 266 3.94 11.66 -14.12
N ARG A 267 3.77 12.95 -13.83
CA ARG A 267 3.04 13.87 -14.72
C ARG A 267 3.72 13.91 -16.10
N GLU A 268 2.92 13.96 -17.15
CA GLU A 268 3.40 14.01 -18.54
C GLU A 268 3.99 15.40 -18.88
N ASP A 269 3.68 16.40 -18.07
CA ASP A 269 3.96 17.82 -18.31
C ASP A 269 5.31 18.29 -17.76
N TRP A 270 6.27 17.37 -17.56
CA TRP A 270 7.65 17.77 -17.26
C TRP A 270 8.25 18.41 -18.49
N SER A 271 7.99 19.71 -18.65
CA SER A 271 8.59 20.53 -19.70
C SER A 271 10.09 20.29 -19.72
N ILE A 272 10.59 19.94 -20.90
CA ILE A 272 12.01 19.88 -21.24
C ILE A 272 12.58 21.27 -20.94
N GLY A 273 13.19 21.39 -19.76
CA GLY A 273 14.07 22.50 -19.40
C GLY A 273 15.50 22.12 -19.71
#